data_AF-A0A9D8CXP7-F1
#
_entry.id   AF-A0A9D8CXP7-F1
#
_cell.length_a   1.000
_cell.length_b   1.000
_cell.length_c   1.000
_cell.angle_alpha   90.00
_cell.angle_beta   90.00
_cell.angle_gamma   90.00
#
_symmetry.space_group_name_H-M   'P 1'
#
loop_
_entity.id
_entity.type
_entity.pdbx_description
1 polymer ?
#
loop_
_entity_poly.entity_id
_entity_poly.type
_entity_poly.pdbx_seq_one_letter_code
_entity_poly.pdbx_strand_id
1 'polypeptide(L)'
;MLEQVFKLSDNKTNVRTEMVAGLTTFLTMAYIIFVNPAILGEAKMPFGAVFAATCVAAAIGCFLMAFLANYPIALAPGMGLNAYFAFGVVGGMGYTWQVALGCVFISGVLFFIISVLPIREWIVNAIPKSLKMAIAAGIGLFLALIALKNAGIVVANPATLVTHGDLTSFPVVMAALGFALIVALEHHRVMGGVIIGILAVTVIAILAGHQKFGGIFDVPPSITPVFLQMDLAGAFKVGLVTVVFAFLFVDLFDNTGTLIA
;
A
#
# COMPACT_ATOMS: atom_id res chain seq x y z
N MET A 1 12.51 -17.32 -26.68
CA MET A 1 11.56 -17.20 -25.54
C MET A 1 11.34 -15.73 -25.14
N LEU A 2 12.33 -15.01 -24.60
CA LEU A 2 12.13 -13.59 -24.21
C LEU A 2 11.66 -12.69 -25.37
N GLU A 3 12.26 -12.83 -26.55
CA GLU A 3 11.85 -12.07 -27.75
C GLU A 3 10.46 -12.45 -28.27
N GLN A 4 10.05 -13.71 -28.11
CA GLN A 4 8.75 -14.20 -28.59
C GLN A 4 7.60 -13.80 -27.67
N VAL A 5 7.88 -13.67 -26.36
CA VAL A 5 6.88 -13.31 -25.35
C VAL A 5 6.81 -11.79 -25.20
N PHE A 6 7.95 -11.12 -24.98
CA PHE A 6 8.01 -9.70 -24.63
C PHE A 6 8.35 -8.76 -25.80
N LYS A 7 8.68 -9.32 -26.98
CA LYS A 7 8.96 -8.55 -28.22
C LYS A 7 9.92 -7.39 -27.99
N LEU A 8 11.09 -7.66 -27.40
CA LEU A 8 12.01 -6.62 -26.93
C LEU A 8 12.53 -5.76 -28.08
N SER A 9 12.75 -6.33 -29.27
CA SER A 9 13.17 -5.57 -30.46
C SER A 9 12.06 -4.65 -30.97
N ASP A 10 10.81 -5.11 -30.97
CA ASP A 10 9.64 -4.28 -31.35
C ASP A 10 9.45 -3.11 -30.36
N ASN A 11 9.74 -3.37 -29.08
CA ASN A 11 9.73 -2.38 -28.01
C ASN A 11 11.03 -1.55 -27.93
N LYS A 12 11.98 -1.74 -28.84
CA LYS A 12 13.28 -1.04 -28.92
C LYS A 12 14.07 -1.06 -27.60
N THR A 13 13.98 -2.15 -26.85
CA THR A 13 14.64 -2.33 -25.54
C THR A 13 15.58 -3.54 -25.56
N ASN A 14 16.34 -3.74 -24.47
CA ASN A 14 17.19 -4.91 -24.28
C ASN A 14 17.10 -5.42 -22.84
N VAL A 15 17.53 -6.67 -22.61
CA VAL A 15 17.41 -7.34 -21.30
C VAL A 15 18.06 -6.55 -20.18
N ARG A 16 19.20 -5.88 -20.43
CA ARG A 16 19.87 -5.08 -19.41
C ARG A 16 19.02 -3.87 -19.02
N THR A 17 18.44 -3.17 -19.99
CA THR A 17 17.54 -2.04 -19.75
C THR A 17 16.32 -2.49 -18.95
N GLU A 18 15.69 -3.60 -19.33
CA GLU A 18 14.52 -4.13 -18.62
C GLU A 18 14.82 -4.55 -17.18
N MET A 19 15.97 -5.19 -16.93
CA MET A 19 16.37 -5.54 -15.57
C MET A 19 16.61 -4.31 -14.70
N VAL A 20 17.27 -3.27 -15.25
CA VAL A 20 17.50 -2.02 -14.51
C VAL A 20 16.19 -1.28 -14.27
N ALA A 21 15.30 -1.24 -15.27
CA ALA A 21 13.97 -0.65 -15.12
C ALA A 21 13.15 -1.39 -14.06
N GLY A 22 13.10 -2.72 -14.11
CA GLY A 22 12.41 -3.55 -13.12
C GLY A 22 12.97 -3.37 -11.71
N LEU A 23 14.29 -3.34 -11.55
CA LEU A 23 14.94 -3.06 -10.27
C LEU A 23 14.59 -1.64 -9.77
N THR A 24 14.58 -0.66 -10.66
CA THR A 24 14.23 0.72 -10.33
C THR A 24 12.78 0.80 -9.84
N THR A 25 11.84 0.21 -10.58
CA THR A 25 10.43 0.13 -10.20
C THR A 25 10.27 -0.58 -8.84
N PHE A 26 10.94 -1.71 -8.65
CA PHE A 26 10.95 -2.40 -7.37
C PHE A 26 11.42 -1.49 -6.23
N LEU A 27 12.56 -0.79 -6.39
CA LEU A 27 13.08 0.13 -5.38
C LEU A 27 12.15 1.31 -5.10
N THR A 28 11.36 1.76 -6.08
CA THR A 28 10.36 2.83 -5.84
C THR A 28 9.15 2.35 -5.03
N MET A 29 8.78 1.07 -5.14
CA MET A 29 7.61 0.52 -4.45
C MET A 29 7.95 -0.29 -3.20
N ALA A 30 9.22 -0.61 -2.93
CA ALA A 30 9.58 -1.53 -1.85
C ALA A 30 9.23 -1.00 -0.45
N TYR A 31 8.99 0.30 -0.28
CA TYR A 31 8.49 0.83 0.99
C TYR A 31 7.17 0.17 1.43
N ILE A 32 6.36 -0.30 0.46
CA ILE A 32 5.08 -0.99 0.71
C ILE A 32 5.28 -2.25 1.54
N ILE A 33 6.44 -2.90 1.41
CA ILE A 33 6.82 -4.10 2.16
C ILE A 33 6.76 -3.84 3.68
N PHE A 34 7.06 -2.62 4.13
CA PHE A 34 7.03 -2.25 5.54
C PHE A 34 5.77 -1.48 5.92
N VAL A 35 5.30 -0.58 5.05
CA VAL A 35 4.17 0.29 5.36
C VAL A 35 2.85 -0.49 5.35
N ASN A 36 2.64 -1.43 4.43
CA ASN A 36 1.40 -2.21 4.41
C ASN A 36 1.22 -3.06 5.68
N PRO A 37 2.21 -3.87 6.12
CA PRO A 37 2.10 -4.60 7.39
C PRO A 37 1.98 -3.70 8.61
N ALA A 38 2.59 -2.51 8.61
CA ALA A 38 2.44 -1.55 9.70
C ALA A 38 0.99 -1.04 9.81
N ILE A 39 0.37 -0.68 8.67
CA ILE A 39 -1.03 -0.22 8.65
C ILE A 39 -1.99 -1.35 9.02
N LEU A 40 -1.84 -2.53 8.42
CA LEU A 40 -2.73 -3.67 8.72
C LEU A 40 -2.48 -4.24 10.13
N GLY A 41 -1.31 -4.00 10.72
CA GLY A 41 -1.01 -4.30 12.12
C GLY A 41 -1.90 -3.53 13.10
N GLU A 42 -2.30 -2.30 12.77
CA GLU A 42 -3.28 -1.51 13.55
C GLU A 42 -4.67 -2.19 13.57
N ALA A 43 -5.00 -2.94 12.52
CA ALA A 43 -6.19 -3.80 12.47
C ALA A 43 -5.99 -5.15 13.19
N LYS A 44 -4.90 -5.31 13.95
CA LYS A 44 -4.51 -6.51 14.69
C LYS A 44 -4.13 -7.70 13.80
N MET A 45 -3.76 -7.46 12.55
CA MET A 45 -3.21 -8.51 11.69
C MET A 45 -1.74 -8.81 12.06
N PRO A 46 -1.28 -10.07 12.03
CA PRO A 46 0.11 -10.41 12.34
C PRO A 46 1.08 -9.80 11.32
N PHE A 47 1.95 -8.90 11.77
CA PHE A 47 2.89 -8.16 10.90
C PHE A 47 3.68 -9.07 9.96
N GLY A 48 4.33 -10.11 10.48
CA GLY A 48 5.15 -11.02 9.67
C GLY A 48 4.34 -11.75 8.59
N ALA A 49 3.14 -12.23 8.95
CA ALA A 49 2.28 -12.93 8.00
C ALA A 49 1.78 -12.00 6.89
N VAL A 50 1.43 -10.75 7.22
CA VAL A 50 1.04 -9.73 6.25
C VAL A 50 2.21 -9.32 5.36
N PHE A 51 3.41 -9.18 5.92
CA PHE A 51 4.65 -8.90 5.17
C PHE A 51 4.87 -9.97 4.09
N ALA A 52 4.84 -11.24 4.47
CA ALA A 52 5.05 -12.35 3.55
C ALA A 52 3.92 -12.43 2.51
N ALA A 53 2.67 -12.30 2.94
CA ALA A 53 1.50 -12.28 2.04
C ALA A 53 1.58 -11.14 1.02
N THR A 54 2.02 -9.95 1.45
CA THR A 54 2.18 -8.76 0.58
C THR A 54 3.20 -9.04 -0.51
N CYS A 55 4.37 -9.56 -0.14
CA CYS A 55 5.44 -9.86 -1.10
C CYS A 55 5.00 -10.93 -2.11
N VAL A 56 4.36 -12.00 -1.64
CA VAL A 56 3.87 -13.10 -2.50
C VAL A 56 2.75 -12.62 -3.42
N ALA A 57 1.77 -11.88 -2.90
CA ALA A 57 0.66 -11.36 -3.71
C ALA A 57 1.13 -10.37 -4.77
N ALA A 58 2.04 -9.46 -4.44
CA ALA A 58 2.64 -8.53 -5.39
C ALA A 58 3.45 -9.26 -6.46
N ALA A 59 4.26 -10.27 -6.08
CA ALA A 59 5.02 -11.08 -7.03
C ALA A 59 4.09 -11.81 -8.01
N ILE A 60 3.03 -12.46 -7.51
CA ILE A 60 2.02 -13.13 -8.35
C ILE A 60 1.35 -12.12 -9.30
N GLY A 61 0.93 -10.96 -8.79
CA GLY A 61 0.33 -9.90 -9.60
C GLY A 61 1.26 -9.44 -10.72
N CYS A 62 2.52 -9.14 -10.41
CA CYS A 62 3.52 -8.76 -11.39
C CYS A 62 3.78 -9.87 -12.43
N PHE A 63 3.82 -11.14 -12.02
CA PHE A 63 3.96 -12.25 -12.97
C PHE A 63 2.75 -12.42 -13.89
N LEU A 64 1.53 -12.23 -13.37
CA LEU A 64 0.33 -12.23 -14.20
C LEU A 64 0.38 -11.09 -15.23
N MET A 65 0.81 -9.90 -14.83
CA MET A 65 0.99 -8.78 -15.76
C MET A 65 2.07 -9.05 -16.80
N ALA A 66 3.18 -9.66 -16.41
CA ALA A 66 4.27 -10.00 -17.31
C ALA A 66 3.86 -11.09 -18.32
N PHE A 67 3.28 -12.19 -17.88
CA PHE A 67 3.08 -13.37 -18.74
C PHE A 67 1.69 -13.45 -19.38
N LEU A 68 0.65 -12.96 -18.71
CA LEU A 68 -0.73 -13.04 -19.23
C LEU A 68 -1.12 -11.77 -19.99
N ALA A 69 -0.85 -10.60 -19.41
CA ALA A 69 -1.16 -9.31 -20.04
C ALA A 69 -0.05 -8.80 -20.96
N ASN A 70 1.19 -9.25 -20.75
CA ASN A 70 2.39 -8.71 -21.41
C ASN A 70 2.46 -7.18 -21.34
N TYR A 71 2.20 -6.65 -20.14
CA TYR A 71 2.08 -5.21 -19.90
C TYR A 71 3.01 -4.77 -18.76
N PRO A 72 3.87 -3.75 -18.96
CA PRO A 72 4.95 -3.39 -18.04
C PRO A 72 4.44 -2.56 -16.85
N ILE A 73 3.46 -3.08 -16.11
CA ILE A 73 2.92 -2.47 -14.89
C ILE A 73 3.23 -3.35 -13.68
N ALA A 74 3.85 -2.75 -12.67
CA ALA A 74 4.03 -3.37 -11.38
C ALA A 74 2.74 -3.27 -10.56
N LEU A 75 2.33 -4.39 -9.97
CA LEU A 75 1.16 -4.47 -9.10
C LEU A 75 1.58 -4.58 -7.64
N ALA A 76 1.04 -3.70 -6.81
CA ALA A 76 1.16 -3.73 -5.36
C ALA A 76 -0.16 -3.36 -4.69
N PRO A 77 -0.30 -3.63 -3.38
CA PRO A 77 -1.46 -3.20 -2.60
C PRO A 77 -1.68 -1.69 -2.68
N GLY A 78 -2.94 -1.29 -2.94
CA GLY A 78 -3.38 0.10 -2.91
C GLY A 78 -3.37 0.66 -1.49
N MET A 79 -2.50 1.63 -1.23
CA MET A 79 -2.29 2.16 0.12
C MET A 79 -3.52 2.88 0.70
N GLY A 80 -4.37 3.44 -0.15
CA GLY A 80 -5.64 4.05 0.27
C GLY A 80 -6.65 3.02 0.81
N LEU A 81 -6.79 1.89 0.12
CA LEU A 81 -7.67 0.80 0.55
C LEU A 81 -7.19 0.20 1.88
N ASN A 82 -5.87 0.05 2.07
CA ASN A 82 -5.30 -0.45 3.32
C ASN A 82 -5.62 0.47 4.51
N ALA A 83 -5.58 1.79 4.30
CA ALA A 83 -5.92 2.77 5.33
C ALA A 83 -7.41 2.72 5.69
N TYR A 84 -8.28 2.66 4.67
CA TYR A 84 -9.73 2.54 4.89
C TYR A 84 -10.08 1.23 5.59
N PHE A 85 -9.43 0.13 5.21
CA PHE A 85 -9.55 -1.17 5.88
C PHE A 85 -9.20 -1.08 7.36
N ALA A 86 -8.00 -0.59 7.68
CA ALA A 86 -7.49 -0.66 9.04
C ALA A 86 -8.19 0.32 9.98
N PHE A 87 -8.35 1.56 9.55
CA PHE A 87 -8.84 2.63 10.41
C PHE A 87 -10.33 2.90 10.24
N GLY A 88 -10.86 2.77 9.02
CA GLY A 88 -12.29 2.98 8.75
C GLY A 88 -13.12 1.79 9.22
N VAL A 89 -12.87 0.61 8.64
CA VAL A 89 -13.70 -0.58 8.83
C VAL A 89 -13.39 -1.27 10.17
N VAL A 90 -12.12 -1.60 10.42
CA VAL A 90 -11.74 -2.32 11.63
C VAL A 90 -11.71 -1.39 12.85
N GLY A 91 -10.99 -0.27 12.75
CA GLY A 91 -10.87 0.69 13.84
C GLY A 91 -12.16 1.48 14.13
N GLY A 92 -12.77 2.06 13.10
CA GLY A 92 -13.91 2.98 13.25
C GLY A 92 -15.26 2.29 13.42
N MET A 93 -15.54 1.26 12.61
CA MET A 93 -16.81 0.52 12.67
C MET A 93 -16.75 -0.70 13.60
N GLY A 94 -15.57 -1.06 14.10
CA GLY A 94 -15.40 -2.15 15.07
C GLY A 94 -15.53 -3.56 14.50
N TYR A 95 -15.48 -3.72 13.18
CA TYR A 95 -15.51 -5.04 12.56
C TYR A 95 -14.17 -5.78 12.73
N THR A 96 -14.20 -7.11 12.65
CA THR A 96 -12.97 -7.89 12.64
C THR A 96 -12.29 -7.79 11.28
N TRP A 97 -10.97 -7.90 11.24
CA TRP A 97 -10.21 -7.86 9.99
C TRP A 97 -10.58 -9.01 9.05
N GLN A 98 -11.04 -10.16 9.58
CA GLN A 98 -11.55 -11.29 8.80
C GLN A 98 -12.80 -10.92 8.00
N VAL A 99 -13.76 -10.23 8.64
CA VAL A 99 -14.97 -9.74 7.96
C VAL A 99 -14.61 -8.68 6.93
N ALA A 100 -13.71 -7.76 7.27
CA ALA A 100 -13.22 -6.76 6.35
C ALA A 100 -12.53 -7.39 5.12
N LEU A 101 -11.75 -8.48 5.30
CA LEU A 101 -11.17 -9.25 4.19
C LEU A 101 -12.25 -9.88 3.31
N GLY A 102 -13.34 -10.36 3.90
CA GLY A 102 -14.51 -10.82 3.15
C GLY A 102 -15.11 -9.72 2.28
N CYS A 103 -15.25 -8.50 2.81
CA CYS A 103 -15.72 -7.35 2.04
C CYS A 103 -14.77 -6.97 0.89
N VAL A 104 -13.46 -6.98 1.14
CA VAL A 104 -12.44 -6.72 0.11
C VAL A 104 -12.50 -7.78 -1.00
N PHE A 105 -12.66 -9.06 -0.64
CA PHE A 105 -12.80 -10.13 -1.63
C PHE A 105 -14.05 -9.97 -2.49
N ILE A 106 -15.21 -9.70 -1.89
CA ILE A 106 -16.46 -9.46 -2.62
C ILE A 106 -16.30 -8.24 -3.54
N SER A 107 -15.70 -7.15 -3.04
CA SER A 107 -15.39 -5.96 -3.84
C SER A 107 -14.52 -6.30 -5.05
N GLY A 108 -13.45 -7.09 -4.86
CA GLY A 108 -12.58 -7.52 -5.95
C GLY A 108 -13.29 -8.39 -7.00
N VAL A 109 -14.19 -9.29 -6.57
CA VAL A 109 -15.03 -10.08 -7.47
C VAL A 109 -15.98 -9.18 -8.26
N LEU A 110 -16.63 -8.22 -7.61
CA LEU A 110 -17.50 -7.25 -8.28
C LEU A 110 -16.72 -6.38 -9.25
N PHE A 111 -15.52 -5.93 -8.87
CA PHE A 111 -14.63 -5.15 -9.72
C PHE A 111 -14.22 -5.94 -10.97
N PHE A 112 -13.87 -7.22 -10.81
CA PHE A 112 -13.56 -8.12 -11.92
C PHE A 112 -14.75 -8.26 -12.88
N ILE A 113 -15.96 -8.48 -12.35
CA ILE A 113 -17.19 -8.58 -13.15
C ILE A 113 -17.42 -7.28 -13.93
N ILE A 114 -17.33 -6.11 -13.26
CA ILE A 114 -17.51 -4.80 -13.91
C ILE A 114 -16.42 -4.55 -14.97
N SER A 115 -15.20 -5.02 -14.74
CA SER A 115 -14.06 -4.84 -15.66
C SER A 115 -14.21 -5.67 -16.94
N VAL A 116 -14.82 -6.85 -16.84
CA VAL A 116 -15.14 -7.69 -18.02
C VAL A 116 -16.35 -7.14 -18.77
N LEU A 117 -17.28 -6.49 -18.08
CA LEU A 117 -18.45 -5.86 -18.68
C LEU A 117 -18.10 -4.51 -19.34
N PRO A 118 -18.81 -4.10 -20.41
CA PRO A 118 -18.59 -2.80 -21.08
C PRO A 118 -19.02 -1.58 -20.25
N ILE A 119 -19.52 -1.78 -19.02
CA ILE A 119 -20.12 -0.74 -18.16
C ILE A 119 -19.06 0.18 -17.55
N ARG A 120 -17.78 -0.23 -17.54
CA ARG A 120 -16.66 0.52 -16.93
C ARG A 120 -16.59 1.98 -17.41
N GLU A 121 -16.82 2.21 -18.70
CA GLU A 121 -16.62 3.52 -19.32
C GLU A 121 -17.71 4.50 -18.88
N TRP A 122 -18.93 4.00 -18.67
CA TRP A 122 -20.05 4.80 -18.18
C TRP A 122 -19.85 5.26 -16.74
N ILE A 123 -19.37 4.37 -15.87
CA ILE A 123 -19.10 4.70 -14.46
C ILE A 123 -17.95 5.72 -14.38
N VAL A 124 -16.88 5.51 -15.15
CA VAL A 124 -15.73 6.42 -15.17
C VAL A 124 -16.12 7.81 -15.68
N ASN A 125 -16.96 7.90 -16.71
CA ASN A 125 -17.39 9.17 -17.31
C ASN A 125 -18.47 9.88 -16.50
N ALA A 126 -19.28 9.16 -15.71
CA ALA A 126 -20.29 9.77 -14.85
C ALA A 126 -19.71 10.56 -13.68
N ILE A 127 -18.43 10.35 -13.35
CA ILE A 127 -17.84 10.85 -12.11
C ILE A 127 -16.98 12.09 -12.38
N PRO A 128 -17.33 13.25 -11.78
CA PRO A 128 -16.57 14.47 -11.96
C PRO A 128 -15.11 14.30 -11.56
N LYS A 129 -14.20 14.86 -12.36
CA LYS A 129 -12.76 14.88 -12.05
C LYS A 129 -12.46 15.47 -10.67
N SER A 130 -13.26 16.45 -10.24
CA SER A 130 -13.18 17.04 -8.89
C SER A 130 -13.39 16.02 -7.77
N LEU A 131 -14.33 15.09 -7.92
CA LEU A 131 -14.60 14.05 -6.91
C LEU A 131 -13.45 13.04 -6.83
N LYS A 132 -12.90 12.64 -7.99
CA LYS A 132 -11.73 11.75 -8.06
C LYS A 132 -10.51 12.37 -7.35
N MET A 133 -10.24 13.66 -7.61
CA MET A 133 -9.15 14.39 -6.97
C MET A 133 -9.37 14.56 -5.46
N ALA A 134 -10.62 14.82 -5.04
CA ALA A 134 -10.95 14.98 -3.62
C ALA A 134 -10.74 13.69 -2.82
N ILE A 135 -11.06 12.52 -3.40
CA ILE A 135 -10.85 11.21 -2.75
C ILE A 135 -9.35 10.97 -2.54
N ALA A 136 -8.52 11.17 -3.57
CA ALA A 136 -7.07 11.01 -3.47
C ALA A 136 -6.47 11.97 -2.43
N ALA A 137 -6.86 13.25 -2.45
CA ALA A 137 -6.41 14.24 -1.48
C ALA A 137 -6.83 13.90 -0.03
N GLY A 138 -8.08 13.46 0.15
CA GLY A 138 -8.60 13.07 1.46
C GLY A 138 -7.86 11.86 2.06
N ILE A 139 -7.63 10.82 1.25
CA ILE A 139 -6.86 9.64 1.66
C ILE A 139 -5.41 10.02 1.97
N GLY A 140 -4.79 10.87 1.15
CA GLY A 140 -3.42 11.35 1.37
C GLY A 140 -3.26 12.13 2.67
N LEU A 141 -4.16 13.09 2.93
CA LEU A 141 -4.18 13.85 4.19
C LEU A 141 -4.44 12.95 5.40
N PHE A 142 -5.31 11.95 5.25
CA PHE A 142 -5.58 10.98 6.30
C PHE A 142 -4.35 10.13 6.63
N LEU A 143 -3.67 9.59 5.62
CA LEU A 143 -2.42 8.85 5.79
C LEU A 143 -1.31 9.73 6.40
N ALA A 144 -1.22 11.00 6.00
CA ALA A 144 -0.28 11.94 6.59
C ALA A 144 -0.53 12.13 8.09
N LEU A 145 -1.80 12.29 8.50
CA LEU A 145 -2.15 12.40 9.91
C LEU A 145 -1.77 11.13 10.70
N ILE A 146 -2.02 9.94 10.16
CA ILE A 146 -1.64 8.67 10.78
C ILE A 146 -0.10 8.56 10.90
N ALA A 147 0.64 8.96 9.87
CA ALA A 147 2.10 8.96 9.91
C ALA A 147 2.63 9.92 11.00
N LEU A 148 2.08 11.13 11.09
CA LEU A 148 2.44 12.11 12.13
C LEU A 148 2.09 11.60 13.54
N LYS A 149 0.96 10.90 13.68
CA LYS A 149 0.56 10.25 14.94
C LYS A 149 1.53 9.15 15.34
N ASN A 150 1.89 8.26 14.41
CA ASN A 150 2.82 7.14 14.66
C ASN A 150 4.24 7.62 14.96
N ALA A 151 4.65 8.75 14.37
CA ALA A 151 5.92 9.39 14.67
C ALA A 151 5.95 10.10 16.05
N GLY A 152 4.79 10.27 16.70
CA GLY A 152 4.66 11.01 17.95
C GLY A 152 4.64 12.54 17.78
N ILE A 153 4.56 13.05 16.54
CA ILE A 153 4.44 14.48 16.25
C ILE A 153 3.05 14.98 16.65
N VAL A 154 2.02 14.19 16.34
CA VAL A 154 0.62 14.48 16.65
C VAL A 154 0.13 13.56 17.75
N VAL A 155 -0.38 14.12 18.84
CA VAL A 155 -0.91 13.38 19.98
C VAL A 155 -2.35 13.81 20.25
N ALA A 156 -3.17 12.89 20.76
CA ALA A 156 -4.55 13.19 21.12
C ALA A 156 -4.60 14.13 22.32
N ASN A 157 -5.43 15.17 22.23
CA ASN A 157 -5.71 16.07 23.35
C ASN A 157 -7.22 16.03 23.67
N PRO A 158 -7.62 15.83 24.93
CA PRO A 158 -9.04 15.75 25.30
C PRO A 158 -9.85 17.02 24.95
N ALA A 159 -9.22 18.20 24.93
CA ALA A 159 -9.86 19.49 24.68
C ALA A 159 -9.82 19.92 23.21
N THR A 160 -8.73 19.63 22.49
CA THR A 160 -8.52 20.10 21.11
C THR A 160 -8.53 18.99 20.07
N LEU A 161 -8.73 17.73 20.48
CA LEU A 161 -8.56 16.49 19.70
C LEU A 161 -7.13 16.23 19.22
N VAL A 162 -6.34 17.27 18.95
CA VAL A 162 -4.99 17.23 18.39
C VAL A 162 -4.09 18.21 19.17
N THR A 163 -2.91 17.76 19.57
CA THR A 163 -1.81 18.59 20.08
C THR A 163 -0.48 18.08 19.52
N HIS A 164 0.59 18.86 19.68
CA HIS A 164 1.94 18.40 19.39
C HIS A 164 2.44 17.48 20.51
N GLY A 165 3.19 16.43 20.13
CA GLY A 165 3.94 15.62 21.08
C GLY A 165 5.28 16.25 21.45
N ASP A 166 6.16 15.46 22.07
CA ASP A 166 7.53 15.90 22.36
C ASP A 166 8.36 15.91 21.08
N LEU A 167 8.57 17.11 20.54
CA LEU A 167 9.33 17.34 19.30
C LEU A 167 10.82 17.02 19.44
N THR A 168 11.33 16.91 20.67
CA THR A 168 12.73 16.57 20.94
C THR A 168 12.94 15.07 21.13
N SER A 169 11.86 14.30 21.17
CA SER A 169 11.93 12.85 21.33
C SER A 169 12.62 12.19 20.14
N PHE A 170 13.36 11.11 20.40
CA PHE A 170 14.09 10.38 19.38
C PHE A 170 13.22 9.97 18.17
N PRO A 171 11.98 9.44 18.34
CA PRO A 171 11.12 9.08 17.21
C PRO A 171 10.76 10.27 16.31
N VAL A 172 10.45 11.43 16.90
CA VAL A 172 10.08 12.64 16.13
C VAL A 172 11.27 13.17 15.34
N VAL A 173 12.45 13.24 15.98
CA VAL A 173 13.68 13.68 15.32
C VAL A 173 14.07 12.75 14.18
N MET A 174 13.95 11.43 14.39
CA MET A 174 14.20 10.43 13.34
C MET A 174 13.19 10.51 12.19
N ALA A 175 11.91 10.76 12.48
CA ALA A 175 10.90 10.96 11.45
C ALA A 175 11.17 12.22 10.61
N ALA A 176 11.54 13.34 11.26
CA ALA A 176 11.89 14.58 10.58
C ALA A 176 13.18 14.43 9.73
N LEU A 177 14.21 13.78 10.28
CA LEU A 177 15.45 13.48 9.56
C LEU A 177 15.19 12.58 8.36
N GLY A 178 14.43 11.49 8.54
CA GLY A 178 14.05 10.57 7.47
C GLY A 178 13.27 11.28 6.38
N PHE A 179 12.27 12.09 6.73
CA PHE A 179 11.50 12.87 5.77
C PHE A 179 12.38 13.85 4.99
N ALA A 180 13.23 14.63 5.68
CA ALA A 180 14.14 15.57 5.03
C ALA A 180 15.11 14.87 4.08
N LEU A 181 15.66 13.72 4.48
CA LEU A 181 16.55 12.91 3.65
C LEU A 181 15.83 12.38 2.40
N ILE A 182 14.61 11.86 2.55
CA ILE A 182 13.80 11.39 1.41
C ILE A 182 13.53 12.54 0.45
N VAL A 183 13.08 13.70 0.95
CA VAL A 183 12.81 14.89 0.10
C VAL A 183 14.07 15.35 -0.62
N ALA A 184 15.23 15.37 0.04
CA ALA A 184 16.50 15.74 -0.59
C ALA A 184 16.90 14.73 -1.69
N LEU A 185 16.80 13.43 -1.42
CA LEU A 185 17.11 12.37 -2.39
C LEU A 185 16.15 12.39 -3.59
N GLU A 186 14.86 12.61 -3.34
CA GLU A 186 13.82 12.75 -4.36
C GLU A 186 14.09 13.98 -5.24
N HIS A 187 14.46 15.11 -4.64
CA HIS A 187 14.83 16.33 -5.36
C HIS A 187 16.05 16.11 -6.28
N HIS A 188 17.03 15.35 -5.81
CA HIS A 188 18.20 14.94 -6.60
C HIS A 188 17.92 13.77 -7.56
N ARG A 189 16.67 13.29 -7.65
CA ARG A 189 16.24 12.17 -8.51
C ARG A 189 17.04 10.89 -8.27
N VAL A 190 17.41 10.62 -7.02
CA VAL A 190 18.09 9.38 -6.63
C VAL A 190 17.09 8.23 -6.61
N MET A 191 17.39 7.17 -7.35
CA MET A 191 16.53 5.99 -7.42
C MET A 191 16.43 5.31 -6.05
N GLY A 192 15.20 5.04 -5.59
CA GLY A 192 14.96 4.41 -4.29
C GLY A 192 15.21 5.32 -3.09
N GLY A 193 15.09 6.65 -3.26
CA GLY A 193 15.30 7.63 -2.18
C GLY A 193 14.53 7.33 -0.89
N VAL A 194 13.29 6.85 -1.00
CA VAL A 194 12.48 6.38 0.13
C VAL A 194 13.15 5.25 0.90
N ILE A 195 13.66 4.22 0.21
CA ILE A 195 14.35 3.08 0.86
C ILE A 195 15.64 3.54 1.53
N ILE A 196 16.43 4.35 0.84
CA ILE A 196 17.70 4.88 1.39
C ILE A 196 17.40 5.66 2.67
N GLY A 197 16.34 6.48 2.68
CA GLY A 197 15.87 7.18 3.87
C GLY A 197 15.51 6.24 5.02
N ILE A 198 14.70 5.22 4.75
CA ILE A 198 14.31 4.21 5.74
C ILE A 198 15.54 3.48 6.31
N LEU A 199 16.46 3.04 5.45
CA LEU A 199 17.67 2.34 5.87
C LEU A 199 18.60 3.23 6.70
N ALA A 200 18.80 4.49 6.29
CA ALA A 200 19.63 5.43 7.03
C ALA A 200 19.09 5.67 8.45
N VAL A 201 17.80 5.92 8.60
CA VAL A 201 17.16 6.09 9.92
C VAL A 201 17.24 4.80 10.73
N THR A 202 17.06 3.64 10.09
CA THR A 202 17.17 2.34 10.76
C THR A 202 18.57 2.09 11.30
N VAL A 203 19.62 2.40 10.53
CA VAL A 203 21.02 2.28 10.97
C VAL A 203 21.30 3.21 12.15
N ILE A 204 20.85 4.47 12.09
CA ILE A 204 21.00 5.40 13.20
C ILE A 204 20.28 4.89 14.45
N ALA A 205 19.07 4.33 14.31
CA ALA A 205 18.31 3.75 15.41
C ALA A 205 19.02 2.54 16.05
N ILE A 206 19.67 1.69 15.26
CA ILE A 206 20.46 0.55 15.77
C ILE A 206 21.69 1.06 16.53
N LEU A 207 22.44 2.01 15.94
CA LEU A 207 23.64 2.57 16.56
C LEU A 207 23.35 3.32 17.86
N ALA A 208 22.20 4.02 17.92
CA ALA A 208 21.73 4.69 19.12
C ALA A 208 21.14 3.73 20.18
N GLY A 209 21.08 2.42 19.90
CA GLY A 209 20.56 1.41 20.84
C GLY A 209 19.03 1.36 20.94
N HIS A 210 18.30 2.09 20.08
CA HIS A 210 16.84 2.08 20.04
C HIS A 210 16.25 0.90 19.27
N GLN A 211 17.06 0.18 18.50
CA GLN A 211 16.64 -1.03 17.78
C GLN A 211 17.69 -2.14 17.90
N LYS A 212 17.24 -3.39 18.09
CA LYS A 212 18.14 -4.56 18.11
C LYS A 212 18.36 -5.08 16.70
N PHE A 213 19.61 -5.36 16.35
CA PHE A 213 19.94 -6.03 15.09
C PHE A 213 19.56 -7.51 15.17
N GLY A 214 18.61 -7.94 14.34
CA GLY A 214 18.04 -9.29 14.36
C GLY A 214 18.77 -10.32 13.49
N GLY A 215 19.81 -9.93 12.74
CA GLY A 215 20.52 -10.79 11.80
C GLY A 215 20.39 -10.34 10.35
N ILE A 216 21.08 -11.04 9.43
CA ILE A 216 21.10 -10.74 7.97
C ILE A 216 20.11 -11.63 7.20
N PHE A 217 19.86 -12.85 7.70
CA PHE A 217 18.94 -13.82 7.11
C PHE A 217 17.98 -14.32 8.17
N ASP A 218 16.70 -14.36 7.82
CA ASP A 218 15.65 -14.98 8.63
C ASP A 218 14.74 -15.81 7.73
N VAL A 219 14.08 -16.81 8.31
CA VAL A 219 13.10 -17.62 7.60
C VAL A 219 11.87 -16.76 7.30
N PRO A 220 11.33 -16.77 6.07
CA PRO A 220 10.13 -16.00 5.76
C PRO A 220 9.01 -16.33 6.77
N PRO A 221 8.40 -15.30 7.39
CA PRO A 221 7.32 -15.53 8.33
C PRO A 221 6.17 -16.31 7.68
N SER A 222 5.56 -17.21 8.45
CA SER A 222 4.46 -18.03 7.93
C SER A 222 3.25 -17.18 7.54
N ILE A 223 2.68 -17.46 6.37
CA ILE A 223 1.43 -16.85 5.86
C ILE A 223 0.19 -17.53 6.45
N THR A 224 0.33 -18.70 7.10
CA THR A 224 -0.78 -19.48 7.67
C THR A 224 -1.76 -18.67 8.53
N PRO A 225 -1.32 -17.71 9.38
CA PRO A 225 -2.24 -16.94 10.23
C PRO A 225 -3.21 -16.02 9.49
N VAL A 226 -2.91 -15.66 8.23
CA VAL A 226 -3.76 -14.77 7.41
C VAL A 226 -4.37 -15.49 6.20
N PHE A 227 -3.84 -16.67 5.85
CA PHE A 227 -4.28 -17.42 4.69
C PHE A 227 -5.73 -17.90 4.85
N LEU A 228 -6.59 -17.52 3.90
CA LEU A 228 -8.01 -17.90 3.82
C LEU A 228 -8.84 -17.61 5.09
N GLN A 229 -8.41 -16.64 5.91
CA GLN A 229 -9.14 -16.21 7.11
C GLN A 229 -10.31 -15.25 6.80
N MET A 230 -10.74 -15.13 5.54
CA MET A 230 -11.81 -14.22 5.14
C MET A 230 -13.17 -14.74 5.59
N ASP A 231 -13.96 -13.88 6.25
CA ASP A 231 -15.34 -14.20 6.67
C ASP A 231 -16.34 -13.63 5.67
N LEU A 232 -16.71 -14.45 4.68
CA LEU A 232 -17.70 -14.10 3.67
C LEU A 232 -19.11 -14.01 4.26
N ALA A 233 -19.46 -14.86 5.23
CA ALA A 233 -20.79 -14.87 5.84
C ALA A 233 -21.03 -13.59 6.65
N GLY A 234 -19.99 -13.12 7.36
CA GLY A 234 -19.98 -11.80 7.99
C GLY A 234 -20.16 -10.68 6.98
N ALA A 235 -19.44 -10.73 5.85
CA ALA A 235 -19.46 -9.69 4.82
C ALA A 235 -20.82 -9.48 4.14
N PHE A 236 -21.70 -10.48 4.10
CA PHE A 236 -23.05 -10.38 3.52
C PHE A 236 -24.10 -9.73 4.45
N LYS A 237 -23.76 -9.37 5.69
CA LYS A 237 -24.69 -8.65 6.57
C LYS A 237 -24.99 -7.26 6.01
N VAL A 238 -26.24 -6.83 6.08
CA VAL A 238 -26.78 -5.61 5.42
C VAL A 238 -25.95 -4.34 5.68
N GLY A 239 -25.34 -4.20 6.87
CA GLY A 239 -24.49 -3.05 7.21
C GLY A 239 -23.14 -2.97 6.49
N LEU A 240 -22.68 -4.06 5.86
CA LEU A 240 -21.37 -4.15 5.20
C LEU A 240 -21.43 -3.94 3.69
N VAL A 241 -22.64 -3.85 3.13
CA VAL A 241 -22.85 -3.50 1.72
C VAL A 241 -22.23 -2.13 1.41
N THR A 242 -22.38 -1.15 2.31
CA THR A 242 -21.77 0.18 2.18
C THR A 242 -20.24 0.13 2.16
N VAL A 243 -19.64 -0.76 2.96
CA VAL A 243 -18.19 -0.99 3.00
C VAL A 243 -17.70 -1.63 1.71
N VAL A 244 -18.39 -2.65 1.20
CA VAL A 244 -18.09 -3.28 -0.09
C VAL A 244 -18.18 -2.25 -1.22
N PHE A 245 -19.23 -1.42 -1.23
CA PHE A 245 -19.34 -0.34 -2.20
C PHE A 245 -18.20 0.67 -2.08
N ALA A 246 -17.84 1.09 -0.87
CA ALA A 246 -16.72 2.00 -0.66
C ALA A 246 -15.40 1.45 -1.21
N PHE A 247 -15.07 0.18 -0.91
CA PHE A 247 -13.90 -0.48 -1.49
C PHE A 247 -13.97 -0.54 -3.02
N LEU A 248 -15.12 -0.91 -3.58
CA LEU A 248 -15.31 -1.03 -5.03
C LEU A 248 -15.08 0.30 -5.74
N PHE A 249 -15.61 1.40 -5.18
CA PHE A 249 -15.43 2.72 -5.75
C PHE A 249 -13.99 3.21 -5.65
N VAL A 250 -13.33 3.02 -4.50
CA VAL A 250 -11.92 3.40 -4.33
C VAL A 250 -11.04 2.61 -5.31
N ASP A 251 -11.25 1.29 -5.44
CA ASP A 251 -10.50 0.45 -6.37
C ASP A 251 -10.67 0.87 -7.83
N LEU A 252 -11.93 1.16 -8.23
CA LEU A 252 -12.23 1.67 -9.56
C LEU A 252 -11.51 3.00 -9.83
N PHE A 253 -11.42 3.89 -8.85
CA PHE A 253 -10.76 5.19 -9.00
C PHE A 253 -9.24 5.07 -9.06
N ASP A 254 -8.65 4.24 -8.20
CA ASP A 254 -7.20 4.03 -8.18
C ASP A 254 -6.72 3.39 -9.49
N ASN A 255 -7.43 2.38 -10.01
CA ASN A 255 -7.08 1.73 -11.26
C ASN A 255 -7.28 2.65 -12.48
N THR A 256 -8.41 3.35 -12.53
CA THR A 256 -8.70 4.31 -13.62
C THR A 256 -7.68 5.46 -13.63
N GLY A 257 -7.33 5.99 -12.45
CA GLY A 257 -6.35 7.07 -12.33
C GLY A 257 -4.96 6.63 -12.82
N THR A 258 -4.55 5.42 -12.48
CA THR A 258 -3.24 4.87 -12.85
C THR A 258 -3.13 4.54 -14.35
N LEU A 259 -4.23 4.11 -14.98
CA LEU A 259 -4.24 3.74 -16.41
C LEU A 259 -4.44 4.93 -17.36
N ILE A 260 -4.98 6.06 -16.88
CA ILE A 260 -5.20 7.28 -17.68
C ILE A 260 -4.02 8.26 -17.57
N ALA A 261 -3.24 8.19 -16.49
CA ALA A 261 -2.04 9.00 -16.28
C ALA A 261 -0.88 8.58 -17.20
#